data_AF-A0A2A7NQ36-F1
#
_entry.id   AF-A0A2A7NQ36-F1
#
_cell.length_a   1.000
_cell.length_b   1.000
_cell.length_c   1.000
_cell.angle_alpha   90.00
_cell.angle_beta   90.00
_cell.angle_gamma   90.00
#
_symmetry.space_group_name_H-M   'P 1'
#
loop_
_entity.id
_entity.type
_entity.pdbx_description
1 polymer ?
#
loop_
_entity_poly.entity_id
_entity_poly.type
_entity_poly.pdbx_seq_one_letter_code
_entity_poly.pdbx_strand_id
1 'polypeptide(L)'
;MQITQLTPVPVAPVARRTRRDLDVLAAVAVVLVIVGHFWLGRVSAGVDVLLVLAGYYVGARVLRRTDGSVGTEIWWWARRVIPALVLLLSASAGLTLAVQPQTRWEAFAEQTLAGLGFYQNWLLATTAADYAQAEETVTPLQHLWALSVAAQVLLAFLLLAWLIRRRAALVVVVAAAAAGSMVWAFLQHSDNQTLGYYSSFTRAWEVLAGVLAAFAVGRVRWPGWLSRVAAAAGLIAVVAAGILADGVIDYPGPWALVPVLATVLIILAGSAAGDG
;
A
#
# COMPACT_ATOMS: atom_id res chain seq x y z
N MET A 1 -6.15 54.12 -37.00
CA MET A 1 -6.01 53.40 -35.72
C MET A 1 -5.66 51.95 -36.03
N GLN A 2 -4.37 51.60 -36.06
CA GLN A 2 -3.94 50.21 -36.21
C GLN A 2 -3.92 49.56 -34.83
N ILE A 3 -4.70 48.50 -34.67
CA ILE A 3 -4.78 47.71 -33.44
C ILE A 3 -3.58 46.76 -33.46
N THR A 4 -2.61 47.00 -32.57
CA THR A 4 -1.47 46.11 -32.36
C THR A 4 -1.98 44.75 -31.86
N GLN A 5 -1.99 43.76 -32.74
CA GLN A 5 -2.25 42.36 -32.39
C GLN A 5 -1.08 41.87 -31.53
N LEU A 6 -1.29 41.76 -30.21
CA LEU A 6 -0.34 41.11 -29.32
C LEU A 6 -0.41 39.61 -29.59
N THR A 7 0.63 39.05 -30.22
CA THR A 7 0.82 37.60 -30.34
C THR A 7 0.77 36.97 -28.93
N PRO A 8 -0.11 36.00 -28.67
CA PRO A 8 -0.14 35.32 -27.38
C PRO A 8 1.19 34.59 -27.17
N VAL A 9 1.89 34.94 -26.09
CA VAL A 9 3.08 34.22 -25.64
C VAL A 9 2.66 32.77 -25.35
N PRO A 10 3.25 31.76 -25.98
CA PRO A 10 2.97 30.37 -25.65
C PRO A 10 3.43 30.13 -24.21
N VAL A 11 2.48 30.09 -23.28
CA VAL A 11 2.74 29.64 -21.92
C VAL A 11 2.99 28.15 -22.03
N ALA A 12 4.27 27.74 -21.90
CA ALA A 12 4.63 26.34 -21.86
C ALA A 12 3.77 25.65 -20.77
N PRO A 13 3.10 24.52 -21.08
CA PRO A 13 2.30 23.83 -20.08
C PRO A 13 3.24 23.45 -18.94
N VAL A 14 2.94 23.94 -17.73
CA VAL A 14 3.62 23.48 -16.51
C VAL A 14 3.39 21.97 -16.45
N ALA A 15 4.41 21.20 -16.82
CA ALA A 15 4.35 19.76 -16.77
C ALA A 15 3.99 19.38 -15.33
N ARG A 16 2.79 18.83 -15.12
CA ARG A 16 2.45 18.20 -13.84
C ARG A 16 3.48 17.09 -13.64
N ARG A 17 4.49 17.36 -12.82
CA ARG A 17 5.58 16.42 -12.57
C ARG A 17 5.01 15.28 -11.72
N THR A 18 4.51 14.26 -12.40
CA THR A 18 4.09 13.01 -11.76
C THR A 18 5.29 12.43 -11.01
N ARG A 19 5.07 11.91 -9.80
CA ARG A 19 6.07 11.26 -8.94
C ARG A 19 6.48 9.90 -9.50
N ARG A 20 7.11 9.90 -10.68
CA ARG A 20 7.58 8.71 -11.41
C ARG A 20 8.56 7.89 -10.57
N ASP A 21 9.29 8.54 -9.68
CA ASP A 21 10.14 7.91 -8.67
C ASP A 21 9.37 6.90 -7.81
N LEU A 22 8.16 7.25 -7.39
CA LEU A 22 7.31 6.36 -6.58
C LEU A 22 6.66 5.25 -7.41
N ASP A 23 6.38 5.49 -8.69
CA ASP A 23 5.91 4.45 -9.61
C ASP A 23 7.01 3.39 -9.83
N VAL A 24 8.27 3.83 -9.98
CA VAL A 24 9.43 2.93 -10.06
C VAL A 24 9.59 2.16 -8.75
N LEU A 25 9.47 2.82 -7.59
CA LEU A 25 9.53 2.14 -6.29
C LEU A 25 8.43 1.07 -6.15
N ALA A 26 7.21 1.37 -6.60
CA ALA A 26 6.12 0.39 -6.60
C ALA A 26 6.43 -0.81 -7.50
N ALA A 27 7.01 -0.58 -8.70
CA ALA A 27 7.44 -1.65 -9.58
C ALA A 27 8.52 -2.54 -8.93
N VAL A 28 9.52 -1.92 -8.29
CA VAL A 28 10.55 -2.65 -7.53
C VAL A 28 9.91 -3.48 -6.42
N ALA A 29 8.97 -2.91 -5.67
CA ALA A 29 8.27 -3.61 -4.59
C ALA A 29 7.48 -4.84 -5.11
N VAL A 30 6.78 -4.71 -6.25
CA VAL A 30 6.08 -5.84 -6.89
C VAL A 30 7.07 -6.93 -7.31
N VAL A 31 8.20 -6.56 -7.91
CA VAL A 31 9.25 -7.52 -8.29
C VAL A 31 9.79 -8.25 -7.06
N LEU A 32 10.05 -7.53 -5.96
CA LEU A 32 10.49 -8.15 -4.71
C LEU A 32 9.45 -9.14 -4.15
N VAL A 33 8.15 -8.84 -4.28
CA VAL A 33 7.08 -9.79 -3.88
C VAL A 33 7.10 -11.05 -4.73
N ILE A 34 7.23 -10.91 -6.05
CA ILE A 34 7.27 -12.05 -6.98
C ILE A 34 8.52 -12.90 -6.72
N VAL A 35 9.70 -12.28 -6.66
CA VAL A 35 10.97 -12.99 -6.45
C VAL A 35 11.00 -13.67 -5.08
N GLY A 36 10.56 -12.98 -4.03
CA GLY A 36 10.46 -13.53 -2.69
C GLY A 36 9.63 -14.81 -2.65
N HIS A 37 8.45 -14.78 -3.27
CA HIS A 37 7.52 -15.91 -3.23
C HIS A 37 7.96 -17.10 -4.09
N PHE A 38 8.36 -16.85 -5.34
CA PHE A 38 8.61 -17.91 -6.31
C PHE A 38 10.04 -18.49 -6.26
N TRP A 39 11.05 -17.72 -5.86
CA TRP A 39 12.44 -18.16 -5.88
C TRP A 39 13.08 -18.29 -4.49
N LEU A 40 12.67 -17.47 -3.53
CA LEU A 40 13.29 -17.45 -2.21
C LEU A 40 12.47 -18.17 -1.14
N GLY A 41 11.21 -18.53 -1.43
CA GLY A 41 10.29 -19.13 -0.45
C GLY A 41 9.97 -18.19 0.73
N ARG A 42 10.11 -16.89 0.54
CA ARG A 42 10.01 -15.85 1.60
C ARG A 42 8.90 -14.86 1.31
N VAL A 43 8.25 -14.38 2.36
CA VAL A 43 7.37 -13.22 2.27
C VAL A 43 8.21 -11.94 2.15
N SER A 44 7.85 -11.09 1.20
CA SER A 44 8.66 -9.94 0.85
C SER A 44 8.21 -8.66 1.55
N ALA A 45 9.20 -7.90 2.04
CA ALA A 45 9.10 -6.49 2.42
C ALA A 45 8.43 -5.59 1.38
N GLY A 46 8.34 -6.02 0.11
CA GLY A 46 7.66 -5.29 -0.95
C GLY A 46 6.17 -5.01 -0.67
N VAL A 47 5.48 -5.87 0.08
CA VAL A 47 4.08 -5.61 0.46
C VAL A 47 3.98 -4.37 1.35
N ASP A 48 4.87 -4.23 2.33
CA ASP A 48 4.87 -3.10 3.26
C ASP A 48 5.11 -1.78 2.50
N VAL A 49 6.03 -1.80 1.53
CA VAL A 49 6.27 -0.65 0.62
C VAL A 49 5.00 -0.27 -0.14
N LEU A 50 4.29 -1.25 -0.72
CA LEU A 50 3.05 -1.01 -1.45
C LEU A 50 1.95 -0.44 -0.55
N LEU A 51 1.83 -0.92 0.69
CA LEU A 51 0.87 -0.41 1.68
C LEU A 51 1.17 1.05 2.06
N VAL A 52 2.43 1.39 2.31
CA VAL A 52 2.87 2.77 2.57
C VAL A 52 2.56 3.67 1.36
N LEU A 53 2.87 3.22 0.14
CA LEU A 53 2.59 4.00 -1.07
C LEU A 53 1.09 4.21 -1.28
N ALA A 54 0.25 3.20 -1.03
CA ALA A 54 -1.20 3.32 -1.10
C ALA A 54 -1.72 4.39 -0.14
N GLY A 55 -1.24 4.38 1.11
CA GLY A 55 -1.50 5.41 2.12
C GLY A 55 -1.08 6.81 1.67
N TYR A 56 0.14 6.95 1.14
CA TYR A 56 0.66 8.21 0.65
C TYR A 56 -0.21 8.81 -0.46
N TYR A 57 -0.59 8.01 -1.46
CA TYR A 57 -1.37 8.50 -2.59
C TYR A 57 -2.75 9.01 -2.16
N VAL A 58 -3.44 8.29 -1.28
CA VAL A 58 -4.75 8.71 -0.76
C VAL A 58 -4.61 9.90 0.20
N GLY A 59 -3.64 9.88 1.11
CA GLY A 59 -3.36 11.00 2.02
C GLY A 59 -3.04 12.30 1.28
N ALA A 60 -2.18 12.22 0.25
CA ALA A 60 -1.84 13.38 -0.59
C ALA A 60 -3.04 13.89 -1.39
N ARG A 61 -3.98 13.00 -1.73
CA ARG A 61 -5.21 13.38 -2.44
C ARG A 61 -6.19 14.09 -1.51
N VAL A 62 -6.40 13.58 -0.28
CA VAL A 62 -7.16 14.26 0.78
C VAL A 62 -6.65 15.68 1.00
N LEU A 63 -5.32 15.88 0.95
CA LEU A 63 -4.68 17.19 1.10
C LEU A 63 -5.05 18.20 0.02
N ARG A 64 -5.28 17.72 -1.20
CA ARG A 64 -5.55 18.55 -2.38
C ARG A 64 -7.05 18.81 -2.59
N ARG A 65 -7.92 18.22 -1.76
CA ARG A 65 -9.37 18.40 -1.90
C ARG A 65 -9.79 19.81 -1.51
N THR A 66 -10.71 20.36 -2.28
CA THR A 66 -11.38 21.65 -2.02
C THR A 66 -12.86 21.48 -1.66
N ASP A 67 -13.47 20.35 -2.02
CA ASP A 67 -14.92 20.08 -1.94
C ASP A 67 -15.34 19.22 -0.72
N GLY A 68 -14.40 18.50 -0.10
CA GLY A 68 -14.63 17.71 1.11
C GLY A 68 -15.44 16.42 0.91
N SER A 69 -15.71 15.99 -0.33
CA SER A 69 -16.49 14.77 -0.60
C SER A 69 -15.64 13.51 -0.51
N VAL A 70 -16.02 12.58 0.38
CA VAL A 70 -15.44 11.23 0.42
C VAL A 70 -15.92 10.37 -0.75
N GLY A 71 -17.18 10.56 -1.17
CA GLY A 71 -17.80 9.76 -2.22
C GLY A 71 -17.06 9.85 -3.55
N THR A 72 -16.57 11.04 -3.92
CA THR A 72 -15.78 11.28 -5.14
C THR A 72 -14.53 10.39 -5.21
N GLU A 73 -14.02 9.99 -4.05
CA GLU A 73 -12.66 9.48 -3.90
C GLU A 73 -12.68 7.96 -3.75
N ILE A 74 -13.69 7.47 -3.04
CA ILE A 74 -14.14 6.08 -3.13
C ILE A 74 -14.48 5.77 -4.60
N TRP A 75 -15.24 6.63 -5.28
CA TRP A 75 -15.63 6.42 -6.68
C TRP A 75 -14.43 6.47 -7.65
N TRP A 76 -13.47 7.37 -7.42
CA TRP A 76 -12.23 7.40 -8.21
C TRP A 76 -11.41 6.12 -8.02
N TRP A 77 -11.26 5.66 -6.77
CA TRP A 77 -10.51 4.45 -6.45
C TRP A 77 -11.20 3.20 -7.02
N ALA A 78 -12.52 3.11 -6.85
CA ALA A 78 -13.34 2.00 -7.34
C ALA A 78 -13.23 1.84 -8.86
N ARG A 79 -13.33 2.94 -9.63
CA ARG A 79 -13.17 2.92 -11.09
C ARG A 79 -11.78 2.49 -11.56
N ARG A 80 -10.77 2.55 -10.70
CA ARG A 80 -9.40 2.12 -11.00
C ARG A 80 -9.14 0.67 -10.59
N VAL A 81 -9.64 0.25 -9.43
CA VAL A 81 -9.31 -1.05 -8.82
C VAL A 81 -10.30 -2.14 -9.25
N ILE A 82 -11.60 -1.86 -9.25
CA ILE A 82 -12.63 -2.87 -9.52
C ILE A 82 -12.48 -3.52 -10.91
N PRO A 83 -12.24 -2.77 -12.01
CA PRO A 83 -12.09 -3.41 -13.33
C PRO A 83 -10.92 -4.40 -13.39
N ALA A 84 -9.78 -4.04 -12.79
CA ALA A 84 -8.60 -4.90 -12.75
C ALA A 84 -8.85 -6.13 -11.85
N LEU A 85 -9.53 -5.95 -10.71
CA LEU A 85 -9.90 -7.03 -9.80
C LEU A 85 -10.87 -8.01 -10.48
N VAL A 86 -11.92 -7.51 -11.14
CA VAL A 86 -12.88 -8.36 -11.87
C VAL A 86 -12.18 -9.14 -12.98
N LEU A 87 -11.31 -8.49 -13.76
CA LEU A 87 -10.53 -9.18 -14.79
C LEU A 87 -9.66 -10.30 -14.21
N LEU A 88 -8.95 -10.01 -13.12
CA LEU A 88 -8.11 -11.00 -12.43
C LEU A 88 -8.95 -12.19 -11.94
N LEU A 89 -10.08 -11.92 -11.28
CA LEU A 89 -10.97 -12.96 -10.76
C LEU A 89 -11.58 -13.80 -11.87
N SER A 90 -12.05 -13.18 -12.97
CA SER A 90 -12.59 -13.88 -14.13
C SER A 90 -11.53 -14.74 -14.83
N ALA A 91 -10.31 -14.22 -15.02
CA ALA A 91 -9.22 -14.98 -15.60
C ALA A 91 -8.80 -16.16 -14.70
N SER A 92 -8.72 -15.92 -13.39
CA SER A 92 -8.41 -16.96 -12.40
C SER A 92 -9.50 -18.02 -12.36
N ALA A 93 -10.78 -17.64 -12.46
CA ALA A 93 -11.89 -18.58 -12.51
C ALA A 93 -11.81 -19.47 -13.76
N GLY A 94 -11.55 -18.88 -14.93
CA GLY A 94 -11.33 -19.64 -16.16
C GLY A 94 -10.19 -20.66 -16.03
N LEU A 95 -9.08 -20.26 -15.41
CA LEU A 95 -7.94 -21.16 -15.18
C LEU A 95 -8.25 -22.25 -14.15
N THR A 96 -8.94 -21.93 -13.06
CA THR A 96 -9.39 -22.90 -12.05
C THR A 96 -10.31 -23.94 -12.67
N LEU A 97 -11.28 -23.53 -13.48
CA LEU A 97 -12.18 -24.45 -14.18
C LEU A 97 -11.45 -25.34 -15.19
N ALA A 98 -10.42 -24.82 -15.85
CA ALA A 98 -9.67 -25.55 -16.87
C ALA A 98 -8.62 -26.52 -16.32
N VAL A 99 -8.03 -26.22 -15.15
CA VAL A 99 -6.82 -26.92 -14.65
C VAL A 99 -7.03 -27.58 -13.29
N GLN A 100 -7.84 -27.00 -12.39
CA GLN A 100 -7.96 -27.47 -11.01
C GLN A 100 -9.11 -28.49 -10.84
N PRO A 101 -8.94 -29.50 -9.97
CA PRO A 101 -10.00 -30.45 -9.66
C PRO A 101 -11.21 -29.77 -9.00
N GLN A 102 -12.40 -30.34 -9.21
CA GLN A 102 -13.68 -29.81 -8.69
C GLN A 102 -13.70 -29.66 -7.17
N THR A 103 -12.95 -30.49 -6.44
CA THR A 103 -12.80 -30.39 -4.98
C THR A 103 -12.26 -29.05 -4.50
N ARG A 104 -11.65 -28.25 -5.39
CA ARG A 104 -11.10 -26.92 -5.06
C ARG A 104 -11.98 -25.75 -5.46
N TRP A 105 -13.10 -26.01 -6.15
CA TRP A 105 -13.94 -24.94 -6.69
C TRP A 105 -14.67 -24.17 -5.59
N GLU A 106 -15.06 -24.85 -4.51
CA GLU A 106 -15.71 -24.23 -3.35
C GLU A 106 -14.77 -23.23 -2.65
N ALA A 107 -13.57 -23.68 -2.26
CA ALA A 107 -12.55 -22.80 -1.67
C ALA A 107 -12.19 -21.62 -2.59
N PHE A 108 -12.12 -21.85 -3.91
CA PHE A 108 -11.89 -20.77 -4.88
C PHE A 108 -13.06 -19.77 -4.92
N ALA A 109 -14.30 -20.25 -4.89
CA ALA A 109 -15.50 -19.40 -4.89
C ALA A 109 -15.58 -18.54 -3.62
N GLU A 110 -15.31 -19.12 -2.44
CA GLU A 110 -15.26 -18.39 -1.18
C GLU A 110 -14.21 -17.28 -1.21
N GLN A 111 -12.99 -17.58 -1.66
CA GLN A 111 -11.93 -16.59 -1.79
C GLN A 111 -12.22 -15.53 -2.88
N THR A 112 -12.98 -15.88 -3.91
CA THR A 112 -13.47 -14.91 -4.92
C THR A 112 -14.42 -13.91 -4.28
N LEU A 113 -15.39 -14.38 -3.49
CA LEU A 113 -16.34 -13.54 -2.77
C LEU A 113 -15.65 -12.66 -1.73
N ALA A 114 -14.73 -13.23 -0.95
CA ALA A 114 -13.94 -12.48 0.02
C ALA A 114 -13.02 -11.44 -0.66
N GLY A 115 -12.45 -11.75 -1.82
CA GLY A 115 -11.70 -10.80 -2.64
C GLY A 115 -12.56 -9.62 -3.13
N LEU A 116 -13.75 -9.88 -3.68
CA LEU A 116 -14.70 -8.83 -4.11
C LEU A 116 -15.18 -7.95 -2.95
N GLY A 117 -15.41 -8.56 -1.79
CA GLY A 117 -15.81 -7.88 -0.57
C GLY A 117 -14.67 -7.16 0.17
N PHE A 118 -13.44 -7.22 -0.34
CA PHE A 118 -12.24 -6.76 0.36
C PHE A 118 -12.13 -7.33 1.78
N TYR A 119 -12.45 -8.61 1.96
CA TYR A 119 -12.40 -9.36 3.23
C TYR A 119 -11.42 -10.53 3.20
N GLN A 120 -10.69 -10.71 2.08
CA GLN A 120 -9.78 -11.85 1.86
C GLN A 120 -8.80 -12.09 3.01
N ASN A 121 -8.29 -11.02 3.61
CA ASN A 121 -7.34 -11.11 4.71
C ASN A 121 -7.92 -11.79 5.94
N TRP A 122 -9.19 -11.52 6.28
CA TRP A 122 -9.83 -12.15 7.44
C TRP A 122 -10.22 -13.60 7.17
N LEU A 123 -10.66 -13.91 5.95
CA LEU A 123 -10.87 -15.29 5.53
C LEU A 123 -9.58 -16.12 5.68
N LEU A 124 -8.45 -15.58 5.24
CA LEU A 124 -7.15 -16.24 5.40
C LEU A 124 -6.70 -16.30 6.87
N ALA A 125 -6.99 -15.27 7.67
CA ALA A 125 -6.66 -15.30 9.09
C ALA A 125 -7.32 -16.47 9.84
N THR A 126 -8.50 -16.92 9.39
CA THR A 126 -9.22 -18.03 9.99
C THR A 126 -8.94 -19.38 9.34
N THR A 127 -8.46 -19.42 8.09
CA THR A 127 -8.31 -20.68 7.32
C THR A 127 -6.86 -21.08 7.03
N ALA A 128 -5.88 -20.17 7.20
CA ALA A 128 -4.49 -20.43 6.82
C ALA A 128 -3.83 -21.58 7.61
N ALA A 129 -4.22 -21.79 8.87
CA ALA A 129 -3.70 -22.90 9.67
C ALA A 129 -4.12 -24.25 9.10
N ASP A 130 -5.37 -24.37 8.65
CA ASP A 130 -5.91 -25.61 8.10
C ASP A 130 -5.22 -25.95 6.77
N TYR A 131 -5.00 -24.96 5.90
CA TYR A 131 -4.25 -25.16 4.65
C TYR A 131 -2.79 -25.55 4.88
N ALA A 132 -2.13 -24.94 5.87
CA ALA A 132 -0.75 -25.28 6.21
C ALA A 132 -0.61 -26.70 6.74
N GLN A 133 -1.60 -27.19 7.50
CA GLN A 133 -1.62 -28.57 8.00
C GLN A 133 -2.02 -29.60 6.96
N ALA A 134 -2.84 -29.22 5.98
CA ALA A 134 -3.33 -30.11 4.92
C ALA A 134 -2.34 -30.29 3.74
N GLU A 135 -1.15 -29.65 3.77
CA GLU A 135 -0.22 -29.57 2.63
C GLU A 135 -0.89 -29.12 1.32
N GLU A 136 -2.00 -28.39 1.42
CA GLU A 136 -2.75 -27.95 0.25
C GLU A 136 -2.06 -26.74 -0.38
N THR A 137 -1.84 -26.79 -1.70
CA THR A 137 -1.45 -25.59 -2.45
C THR A 137 -2.54 -24.53 -2.35
N VAL A 138 -2.20 -23.42 -1.71
CA VAL A 138 -3.04 -22.24 -1.51
C VAL A 138 -3.56 -21.71 -2.85
N THR A 139 -4.77 -21.18 -2.85
CA THR A 139 -5.37 -20.66 -4.09
C THR A 139 -4.57 -19.46 -4.63
N PRO A 140 -4.60 -19.20 -5.95
CA PRO A 140 -3.92 -18.04 -6.53
C PRO A 140 -4.47 -16.69 -6.00
N LEU A 141 -5.65 -16.69 -5.38
CA LEU A 141 -6.30 -15.50 -4.83
C LEU A 141 -5.74 -15.09 -3.47
N GLN A 142 -4.87 -15.90 -2.85
CA GLN A 142 -4.29 -15.59 -1.54
C GLN A 142 -3.69 -14.18 -1.50
N HIS A 143 -3.04 -13.73 -2.59
CA HIS A 143 -2.34 -12.44 -2.65
C HIS A 143 -3.27 -11.21 -2.60
N LEU A 144 -4.60 -11.39 -2.71
CA LEU A 144 -5.58 -10.31 -2.57
C LEU A 144 -5.77 -9.83 -1.12
N TRP A 145 -5.15 -10.51 -0.15
CA TRP A 145 -5.22 -10.11 1.26
C TRP A 145 -4.70 -8.69 1.49
N ALA A 146 -3.56 -8.33 0.89
CA ALA A 146 -2.94 -7.02 1.07
C ALA A 146 -3.80 -5.90 0.47
N LEU A 147 -4.44 -6.18 -0.67
CA LEU A 147 -5.42 -5.27 -1.28
C LEU A 147 -6.62 -5.04 -0.35
N SER A 148 -7.12 -6.09 0.29
CA SER A 148 -8.23 -6.03 1.25
C SER A 148 -7.88 -5.18 2.47
N VAL A 149 -6.70 -5.41 3.08
CA VAL A 149 -6.17 -4.59 4.18
C VAL A 149 -6.07 -3.13 3.76
N ALA A 150 -5.44 -2.84 2.62
CA ALA A 150 -5.29 -1.49 2.12
C ALA A 150 -6.66 -0.81 1.94
N ALA A 151 -7.62 -1.49 1.30
CA ALA A 151 -8.97 -0.96 1.08
C ALA A 151 -9.67 -0.63 2.41
N GLN A 152 -9.67 -1.56 3.38
CA GLN A 152 -10.30 -1.35 4.69
C GLN A 152 -9.70 -0.16 5.45
N VAL A 153 -8.36 -0.09 5.54
CA VAL A 153 -7.66 0.98 6.27
C VAL A 153 -7.83 2.34 5.58
N LEU A 154 -7.78 2.36 4.24
CA LEU A 154 -7.98 3.60 3.48
C LEU A 154 -9.42 4.09 3.59
N LEU A 155 -10.42 3.21 3.53
CA LEU A 155 -11.83 3.59 3.74
C LEU A 155 -12.04 4.15 5.15
N ALA A 156 -11.46 3.52 6.17
CA ALA A 156 -11.49 4.05 7.55
C ALA A 156 -10.81 5.42 7.65
N PHE A 157 -9.65 5.61 7.02
CA PHE A 157 -8.98 6.92 6.97
C PHE A 157 -9.83 7.98 6.26
N LEU A 158 -10.46 7.65 5.14
CA LEU A 158 -11.34 8.57 4.42
C LEU A 158 -12.54 9.01 5.27
N LEU A 159 -13.12 8.09 6.03
CA LEU A 159 -14.19 8.39 6.99
C LEU A 159 -13.68 9.32 8.10
N LEU A 160 -12.51 9.04 8.68
CA LEU A 160 -11.90 9.92 9.69
C LEU A 160 -11.61 11.31 9.14
N ALA A 161 -11.11 11.41 7.91
CA ALA A 161 -10.84 12.69 7.26
C ALA A 161 -12.11 13.51 6.99
N TRP A 162 -13.25 12.85 6.82
CA TRP A 162 -14.56 13.50 6.67
C TRP A 162 -15.13 13.99 8.00
N LEU A 163 -15.05 13.16 9.04
CA LEU A 163 -15.50 13.48 10.39
C LEU A 163 -14.63 14.58 11.02
N ILE A 164 -13.32 14.48 10.87
CA ILE A 164 -12.34 15.36 11.54
C ILE A 164 -11.87 16.43 10.55
N ARG A 165 -12.57 17.56 10.50
CA ARG A 165 -12.26 18.65 9.58
C ARG A 165 -10.98 19.42 9.94
N ARG A 166 -10.57 19.41 11.21
CA ARG A 166 -9.33 20.08 11.65
C ARG A 166 -8.13 19.21 11.32
N ARG A 167 -7.31 19.65 10.37
CA ARG A 167 -6.11 18.92 9.92
C ARG A 167 -5.19 18.49 11.06
N ALA A 168 -4.96 19.35 12.05
CA ALA A 168 -4.11 19.02 13.20
C ALA A 168 -4.68 17.85 14.01
N ALA A 169 -5.99 17.86 14.29
CA ALA A 169 -6.66 16.78 15.00
C ALA A 169 -6.63 15.48 14.20
N LEU A 170 -6.85 15.55 12.88
CA LEU A 170 -6.78 14.38 12.00
C LEU A 170 -5.37 13.76 12.02
N VAL A 171 -4.32 14.57 11.96
CA VAL A 171 -2.93 14.08 12.05
C VAL A 171 -2.68 13.38 13.38
N VAL A 172 -3.15 13.95 14.50
CA VAL A 172 -2.98 13.34 15.83
C VAL A 172 -3.72 11.99 15.91
N VAL A 173 -4.96 11.92 15.45
CA VAL A 173 -5.75 10.67 15.46
C VAL A 173 -5.10 9.61 14.57
N VAL A 174 -4.66 9.98 13.36
CA VAL A 174 -3.95 9.06 12.45
C VAL A 174 -2.63 8.58 13.05
N ALA A 175 -1.87 9.47 13.69
CA ALA A 175 -0.62 9.11 14.35
C ALA A 175 -0.85 8.17 15.54
N ALA A 176 -1.88 8.43 16.36
CA ALA A 176 -2.25 7.56 17.47
C ALA A 176 -2.71 6.18 16.98
N ALA A 177 -3.53 6.12 15.91
CA ALA A 177 -3.98 4.87 15.31
C ALA A 177 -2.81 4.08 14.70
N ALA A 178 -1.87 4.75 14.03
CA ALA A 178 -0.67 4.12 13.49
C ALA A 178 0.21 3.55 14.62
N ALA A 179 0.46 4.32 15.69
CA ALA A 179 1.24 3.86 16.83
C ALA A 179 0.57 2.67 17.55
N GLY A 180 -0.74 2.74 17.79
CA GLY A 180 -1.51 1.65 18.40
C GLY A 180 -1.50 0.38 17.54
N SER A 181 -1.67 0.53 16.23
CA SER A 181 -1.59 -0.57 15.27
C SER A 181 -0.20 -1.21 15.24
N MET A 182 0.87 -0.41 15.27
CA MET A 182 2.25 -0.90 15.30
C MET A 182 2.57 -1.66 16.60
N VAL A 183 2.16 -1.11 17.75
CA VAL A 183 2.32 -1.79 19.05
C VAL A 183 1.56 -3.11 19.03
N TRP A 184 0.33 -3.12 18.53
CA TRP A 184 -0.45 -4.34 18.39
C TRP A 184 0.21 -5.37 17.48
N ALA A 185 0.80 -4.93 16.36
CA ALA A 185 1.56 -5.80 15.47
C ALA A 185 2.73 -6.49 16.19
N PHE A 186 3.46 -5.74 17.02
CA PHE A 186 4.62 -6.28 17.74
C PHE A 186 4.23 -7.25 18.84
N LEU A 187 3.09 -7.04 19.51
CA LEU A 187 2.55 -8.00 20.48
C LEU A 187 2.10 -9.29 19.77
N GLN A 188 1.44 -9.17 18.63
CA GLN A 188 0.96 -10.34 17.88
C GLN A 188 2.08 -11.15 17.21
N HIS A 189 3.25 -10.56 17.01
CA HIS A 189 4.42 -11.23 16.45
C HIS A 189 4.81 -12.50 17.22
N SER A 190 4.79 -12.45 18.56
CA SER A 190 5.09 -13.60 19.42
C SER A 190 3.88 -14.50 19.68
N ASP A 191 2.68 -13.94 19.69
CA ASP A 191 1.50 -14.61 20.24
C ASP A 191 0.70 -15.37 19.19
N ASN A 192 0.46 -14.75 18.03
CA ASN A 192 -0.30 -15.37 16.94
C ASN A 192 0.13 -14.77 15.60
N GLN A 193 1.09 -15.45 14.97
CA GLN A 193 1.72 -15.05 13.71
C GLN A 193 0.73 -14.94 12.55
N THR A 194 -0.22 -15.87 12.42
CA THR A 194 -1.26 -15.84 11.37
C THR A 194 -2.14 -14.61 11.50
N LEU A 195 -2.63 -14.34 12.71
CA LEU A 195 -3.44 -13.15 12.98
C LEU A 195 -2.60 -11.88 12.79
N GLY A 196 -1.36 -11.89 13.25
CA GLY A 196 -0.41 -10.80 13.03
C GLY A 196 -0.29 -10.47 11.55
N TYR A 197 -0.06 -11.48 10.72
CA TYR A 197 0.20 -11.32 9.29
C TYR A 197 -0.99 -10.78 8.49
N TYR A 198 -2.19 -11.31 8.75
CA TYR A 198 -3.38 -11.01 7.95
C TYR A 198 -4.32 -9.94 8.55
N SER A 199 -4.21 -9.62 9.84
CA SER A 199 -5.12 -8.66 10.47
C SER A 199 -4.92 -7.24 9.95
N SER A 200 -6.02 -6.57 9.64
CA SER A 200 -5.98 -5.15 9.28
C SER A 200 -5.53 -4.28 10.44
N PHE A 201 -5.76 -4.70 11.69
CA PHE A 201 -5.36 -3.95 12.88
C PHE A 201 -3.85 -3.96 13.09
N THR A 202 -3.15 -5.03 12.74
CA THR A 202 -1.69 -5.14 12.86
C THR A 202 -0.97 -4.55 11.65
N ARG A 203 -1.65 -4.41 10.51
CA ARG A 203 -1.08 -3.85 9.27
C ARG A 203 -1.46 -2.40 8.98
N ALA A 204 -2.43 -1.83 9.71
CA ALA A 204 -2.90 -0.47 9.48
C ALA A 204 -1.77 0.58 9.58
N TRP A 205 -0.82 0.41 10.49
CA TRP A 205 0.27 1.37 10.70
C TRP A 205 1.12 1.61 9.45
N GLU A 206 1.30 0.62 8.57
CA GLU A 206 2.05 0.76 7.31
C GLU A 206 1.36 1.75 6.36
N VAL A 207 0.06 1.53 6.14
CA VAL A 207 -0.77 2.44 5.33
C VAL A 207 -0.83 3.82 5.96
N LEU A 208 -1.05 3.90 7.28
CA LEU A 208 -1.15 5.17 7.99
C LEU A 208 0.19 5.92 8.04
N ALA A 209 1.34 5.24 8.06
CA ALA A 209 2.66 5.85 7.93
C ALA A 209 2.80 6.57 6.57
N GLY A 210 2.28 5.97 5.50
CA GLY A 210 2.17 6.61 4.19
C GLY A 210 1.29 7.88 4.21
N VAL A 211 0.14 7.81 4.87
CA VAL A 211 -0.76 8.96 5.07
C VAL A 211 -0.05 10.09 5.84
N LEU A 212 0.66 9.76 6.92
CA LEU A 212 1.43 10.72 7.71
C LEU A 212 2.58 11.33 6.89
N ALA A 213 3.27 10.53 6.09
CA ALA A 213 4.29 11.02 5.17
C ALA A 213 3.71 12.03 4.18
N ALA A 214 2.51 11.78 3.64
CA ALA A 214 1.81 12.75 2.78
C ALA A 214 1.49 14.06 3.51
N PHE A 215 1.14 14.01 4.80
CA PHE A 215 0.94 15.22 5.60
C PHE A 215 2.25 15.99 5.87
N ALA A 216 3.38 15.30 5.93
CA ALA A 216 4.69 15.87 6.24
C ALA A 216 5.43 16.43 5.01
N VAL A 217 5.13 15.94 3.80
CA VAL A 217 5.71 16.47 2.55
C VAL A 217 5.51 17.99 2.46
N GLY A 218 6.59 18.71 2.15
CA GLY A 218 6.61 20.18 2.05
C GLY A 218 6.78 20.91 3.38
N ARG A 219 6.78 20.23 4.54
CA ARG A 219 7.11 20.84 5.83
C ARG A 219 8.60 20.84 6.15
N VAL A 220 9.35 19.90 5.56
CA VAL A 220 10.79 19.78 5.75
C VAL A 220 11.48 20.08 4.42
N ARG A 221 12.38 21.06 4.40
CA ARG A 221 13.21 21.38 3.23
C ARG A 221 14.57 20.71 3.38
N TRP A 222 14.92 19.84 2.44
CA TRP A 222 16.17 19.09 2.47
C TRP A 222 17.14 19.69 1.44
N PRO A 223 18.44 19.81 1.75
CA PRO A 223 19.41 20.14 0.73
C PRO A 223 19.47 19.00 -0.31
N GLY A 224 19.65 19.34 -1.59
CA GLY A 224 19.53 18.39 -2.69
C GLY A 224 20.50 17.20 -2.64
N TRP A 225 21.66 17.35 -1.98
CA TRP A 225 22.57 16.22 -1.75
C TRP A 225 21.99 15.24 -0.71
N LEU A 226 21.41 15.73 0.39
CA LEU A 226 20.84 14.90 1.45
C LEU A 226 19.60 14.17 0.95
N SER A 227 18.77 14.82 0.13
CA SER A 227 17.64 14.17 -0.55
C SER A 227 18.09 13.00 -1.42
N ARG A 228 19.15 13.18 -2.24
CA ARG A 228 19.69 12.10 -3.07
C ARG A 228 20.24 10.95 -2.24
N VAL A 229 21.02 11.25 -1.20
CA VAL A 229 21.57 10.24 -0.29
C VAL A 229 20.46 9.49 0.43
N ALA A 230 19.44 10.18 0.93
CA ALA A 230 18.30 9.59 1.62
C ALA A 230 17.47 8.70 0.70
N ALA A 231 17.21 9.12 -0.54
CA ALA A 231 16.51 8.30 -1.52
C ALA A 231 17.31 7.04 -1.89
N ALA A 232 18.62 7.17 -2.11
CA ALA A 232 19.49 6.03 -2.41
C ALA A 232 19.58 5.05 -1.23
N ALA A 233 19.80 5.56 -0.02
CA ALA A 233 19.84 4.75 1.19
C ALA A 233 18.51 4.04 1.45
N GLY A 234 17.39 4.73 1.25
CA GLY A 234 16.06 4.13 1.36
C GLY A 234 15.85 3.01 0.34
N LEU A 235 16.25 3.22 -0.92
CA LEU A 235 16.12 2.19 -1.95
C LEU A 235 16.96 0.95 -1.62
N ILE A 236 18.20 1.15 -1.17
CA ILE A 236 19.08 0.06 -0.72
C ILE A 236 18.43 -0.68 0.46
N ALA A 237 17.89 0.04 1.44
CA ALA A 237 17.24 -0.56 2.60
C ALA A 237 15.98 -1.37 2.22
N VAL A 238 15.17 -0.89 1.26
CA VAL A 238 14.01 -1.63 0.74
C VAL A 238 14.44 -2.93 0.05
N VAL A 239 15.44 -2.86 -0.83
CA VAL A 239 15.96 -4.04 -1.54
C VAL A 239 16.59 -5.02 -0.56
N ALA A 240 17.39 -4.53 0.38
CA ALA A 240 18.03 -5.36 1.41
C ALA A 240 16.97 -6.04 2.30
N ALA A 241 15.95 -5.32 2.76
CA ALA A 241 14.86 -5.90 3.53
C ALA A 241 14.12 -7.00 2.75
N GLY A 242 13.89 -6.80 1.45
CA GLY A 242 13.24 -7.80 0.59
C GLY A 242 14.07 -9.07 0.35
N ILE A 243 15.40 -9.01 0.50
CA ILE A 243 16.31 -10.15 0.27
C ILE A 243 16.68 -10.84 1.59
N LEU A 244 16.97 -10.06 2.63
CA LEU A 244 17.56 -10.54 3.87
C LEU A 244 16.54 -11.07 4.88
N ALA A 245 15.33 -10.52 4.89
CA ALA A 245 14.34 -10.88 5.90
C ALA A 245 13.71 -12.25 5.59
N ASP A 246 13.59 -13.11 6.61
CA ASP A 246 12.99 -14.43 6.48
C ASP A 246 11.48 -14.31 6.68
N GLY A 247 10.77 -14.17 5.55
CA GLY A 247 9.50 -13.46 5.50
C GLY A 247 8.36 -13.98 6.36
N VAL A 248 8.34 -15.25 6.75
CA VAL A 248 7.29 -15.74 7.66
C VAL A 248 7.66 -15.38 9.09
N ILE A 249 8.88 -15.70 9.54
CA ILE A 249 9.31 -15.53 10.94
C ILE A 249 9.44 -14.05 11.32
N ASP A 250 9.90 -13.20 10.41
CA ASP A 250 10.22 -11.80 10.73
C ASP A 250 9.03 -10.83 10.63
N TYR A 251 7.85 -11.29 10.15
CA TYR A 251 6.72 -10.41 9.83
C TYR A 251 5.37 -10.88 10.38
N PRO A 252 4.51 -9.92 10.82
CA PRO A 252 4.82 -8.52 11.10
C PRO A 252 5.56 -8.41 12.42
N GLY A 253 6.65 -7.65 12.45
CA GLY A 253 7.50 -7.46 13.61
C GLY A 253 8.42 -6.26 13.42
N PRO A 254 9.40 -6.03 14.31
CA PRO A 254 10.32 -4.89 14.22
C PRO A 254 11.03 -4.77 12.85
N TRP A 255 11.23 -5.88 12.14
CA TRP A 255 11.81 -5.89 10.79
C TRP A 255 10.98 -5.13 9.74
N ALA A 256 9.66 -5.06 9.91
CA ALA A 256 8.80 -4.27 9.04
C ALA A 256 9.05 -2.75 9.15
N LEU A 257 9.69 -2.27 10.23
CA LEU A 257 10.11 -0.87 10.32
C LEU A 257 11.09 -0.49 9.22
N VAL A 258 11.96 -1.41 8.80
CA VAL A 258 13.00 -1.13 7.81
C VAL A 258 12.38 -0.69 6.46
N PRO A 259 11.57 -1.52 5.77
CA PRO A 259 10.96 -1.11 4.50
C PRO A 259 9.98 0.06 4.65
N VAL A 260 9.26 0.16 5.77
CA VAL A 260 8.32 1.26 6.01
C VAL A 260 9.02 2.59 6.16
N LEU A 261 10.00 2.69 7.06
CA LEU A 261 10.77 3.92 7.28
C LEU A 261 11.60 4.28 6.05
N ALA A 262 12.17 3.29 5.35
CA ALA A 262 12.86 3.52 4.09
C ALA A 262 11.94 4.11 3.01
N THR A 263 10.71 3.60 2.89
CA THR A 263 9.71 4.14 1.96
C THR A 263 9.29 5.55 2.34
N VAL A 264 9.04 5.81 3.62
CA VAL A 264 8.75 7.17 4.13
C VAL A 264 9.91 8.12 3.83
N LEU A 265 11.16 7.68 4.01
CA LEU A 265 12.36 8.46 3.71
C LEU A 265 12.43 8.83 2.22
N ILE A 266 12.19 7.87 1.32
CA ILE A 266 12.14 8.13 -0.14
C ILE A 266 11.04 9.15 -0.48
N ILE A 267 9.85 8.99 0.09
CA ILE A 267 8.72 9.92 -0.10
C ILE A 267 9.12 11.34 0.29
N LEU A 268 9.71 11.52 1.47
CA LEU A 268 10.12 12.84 1.97
C LEU A 268 11.29 13.42 1.16
N ALA A 269 12.28 12.59 0.81
CA ALA A 269 13.42 12.99 -0.01
C ALA A 269 13.00 13.51 -1.38
N GLY A 270 12.09 12.82 -2.07
CA GLY A 270 11.64 13.22 -3.41
C GLY A 270 10.89 14.57 -3.45
N SER A 271 10.53 15.16 -2.30
CA SER A 271 9.91 16.49 -2.26
C SER A 271 10.93 17.63 -2.44
N ALA A 272 12.22 17.38 -2.22
CA ALA A 272 13.28 18.38 -2.32
C ALA A 272 13.95 18.45 -3.72
N ALA A 273 13.85 17.39 -4.52
CA ALA A 273 14.40 17.35 -5.89
C ALA A 273 13.57 18.16 -6.92
N GLY A 274 12.52 18.84 -6.46
CA GLY A 274 11.62 19.66 -7.28
C GLY A 274 12.10 21.10 -7.51
N ASP A 275 13.05 21.58 -6.70
CA ASP A 275 13.44 23.00 -6.63
C ASP A 275 14.85 23.30 -7.21
N GLY A 276 15.43 22.33 -7.95
CA GLY A 276 16.77 22.44 -8.56
C GLY A 276 16.75 22.32 -10.07
#